data_AF-A0A7S1YX25-F1
#
_entry.id   AF-A0A7S1YX25-F1
#
_cell.length_a   1.000
_cell.length_b   1.000
_cell.length_c   1.000
_cell.angle_alpha   90.00
_cell.angle_beta   90.00
_cell.angle_gamma   90.00
#
_symmetry.space_group_name_H-M   'P 1'
#
loop_
_entity.id
_entity.type
_entity.pdbx_description
1 polymer ?
#
loop_
_entity_poly.entity_id
_entity_poly.type
_entity_poly.pdbx_seq_one_letter_code
_entity_poly.pdbx_strand_id
1 'polypeptide(L)'
;RAKEKAKEKAAGASNAASHGGPTSVRATSSNLSLHEINDAIALRVVIKARRLDKALEDEPSLRAREALLCYYVQRVLMDMWPPSNPSRVKDYIANPKPNGYQSLHHTAAVSRWGEIWPFEVQVRSERMHRIAEYGVAAHWDYKLGDGPPPPAAGTGGA
;
A
#
# COMPACT_ATOMS: atom_id res chain seq x y z
N ARG A 1 -7.47 -7.56 52.51
CA ARG A 1 -8.92 -7.52 52.82
C ARG A 1 -9.42 -6.16 52.35
N ALA A 2 -10.39 -5.97 51.48
CA ALA A 2 -11.21 -6.82 50.65
C ALA A 2 -12.12 -5.80 49.94
N LYS A 3 -12.13 -5.85 48.60
CA LYS A 3 -13.07 -5.25 47.63
C LYS A 3 -12.27 -5.06 46.32
N GLU A 4 -11.87 -6.17 45.71
CA GLU A 4 -12.63 -6.83 44.63
C GLU A 4 -12.42 -6.07 43.31
N LYS A 5 -11.74 -6.62 42.31
CA LYS A 5 -11.95 -8.00 41.81
C LYS A 5 -13.44 -8.26 41.60
N ALA A 6 -14.09 -7.34 40.90
CA ALA A 6 -15.35 -7.58 40.22
C ALA A 6 -15.24 -6.99 38.82
N LYS A 7 -15.46 -7.84 37.82
CA LYS A 7 -15.64 -7.54 36.41
C LYS A 7 -14.41 -7.60 35.49
N GLU A 8 -13.59 -8.62 35.71
CA GLU A 8 -13.29 -9.51 34.59
C GLU A 8 -14.53 -10.39 34.36
N LYS A 9 -14.87 -10.67 33.09
CA LYS A 9 -16.08 -11.33 32.56
C LYS A 9 -17.38 -10.50 32.54
N ALA A 10 -17.54 -9.76 31.44
CA ALA A 10 -18.76 -9.86 30.64
C ALA A 10 -18.34 -9.97 29.17
N ALA A 11 -18.53 -11.17 28.61
CA ALA A 11 -18.85 -11.50 27.22
C ALA A 11 -18.02 -10.79 26.11
N GLY A 12 -17.23 -11.48 25.27
CA GLY A 12 -17.52 -12.76 24.65
C GLY A 12 -18.55 -12.62 23.53
N ALA A 13 -18.12 -12.96 22.31
CA ALA A 13 -18.90 -13.17 21.08
C ALA A 13 -19.14 -11.94 20.16
N SER A 14 -18.44 -11.99 19.03
CA SER A 14 -18.96 -11.85 17.65
C SER A 14 -19.95 -10.72 17.34
N ASN A 15 -19.57 -9.82 16.42
CA ASN A 15 -20.04 -9.95 15.03
C ASN A 15 -19.45 -8.89 14.11
N ALA A 16 -19.27 -9.31 12.87
CA ALA A 16 -18.97 -8.48 11.72
C ALA A 16 -19.95 -7.31 11.57
N ALA A 17 -19.45 -6.15 11.17
CA ALA A 17 -20.21 -5.16 10.41
C ALA A 17 -19.26 -4.29 9.59
N SER A 18 -19.09 -4.70 8.35
CA SER A 18 -18.76 -3.87 7.20
C SER A 18 -19.63 -2.61 7.15
N HIS A 19 -19.05 -1.43 7.37
CA HIS A 19 -19.64 -0.17 6.93
C HIS A 19 -18.52 0.80 6.53
N GLY A 20 -18.00 0.62 5.32
CA GLY A 20 -17.20 1.64 4.62
C GLY A 20 -18.11 2.73 4.09
N GLY A 21 -18.62 3.58 4.99
CA GLY A 21 -19.07 4.92 4.65
C GLY A 21 -17.89 5.90 4.70
N PRO A 22 -18.01 7.10 4.09
CA PRO A 22 -16.94 8.09 4.11
C PRO A 22 -16.60 8.40 5.57
N THR A 23 -15.34 8.20 5.97
CA THR A 23 -14.83 8.70 7.24
C THR A 23 -14.93 10.22 7.21
N SER A 24 -16.06 10.75 7.67
CA SER A 24 -16.20 12.15 8.05
C SER A 24 -15.29 12.38 9.24
N VAL A 25 -14.03 12.71 8.97
CA VAL A 25 -13.14 13.30 9.97
C VAL A 25 -13.73 14.67 10.29
N ARG A 26 -14.38 14.79 11.44
CA ARG A 26 -14.78 16.08 11.98
C ARG A 26 -13.49 16.80 12.35
N ALA A 27 -12.96 17.58 11.41
CA ALA A 27 -11.81 18.45 11.65
C ALA A 27 -12.20 19.45 12.73
N THR A 28 -11.73 19.22 13.96
CA THR A 28 -11.64 20.29 14.95
C THR A 28 -10.57 21.23 14.45
N SER A 29 -10.95 22.45 14.07
CA SER A 29 -10.07 23.49 13.54
C SER A 29 -8.96 23.87 14.53
N SER A 30 -7.87 23.11 14.55
CA SER A 30 -6.56 23.56 15.02
C SER A 30 -5.74 23.87 13.78
N ASN A 31 -5.20 25.09 13.68
CA ASN A 31 -4.30 25.54 12.61
C ASN A 31 -3.05 24.65 12.53
N LEU A 32 -3.15 23.51 11.85
CA LEU A 32 -1.98 22.68 11.52
C LEU A 32 -1.30 23.30 10.31
N SER A 33 -0.02 23.64 10.46
CA SER A 33 0.80 24.12 9.36
C SER A 33 1.02 22.97 8.37
N LEU A 34 1.06 23.26 7.06
CA LEU A 34 1.41 22.27 6.04
C LEU A 34 2.76 21.58 6.33
N HIS A 35 3.65 22.26 7.06
CA HIS A 35 4.95 21.74 7.51
C HIS A 35 4.86 20.59 8.53
N GLU A 36 3.72 20.43 9.21
CA GLU A 36 3.50 19.40 10.23
C GLU A 36 2.86 18.12 9.66
N ILE A 37 2.41 18.17 8.41
CA ILE A 37 1.73 17.06 7.74
C ILE A 37 2.75 16.30 6.89
N ASN A 38 3.38 15.30 7.49
CA ASN A 38 4.46 14.51 6.86
C ASN A 38 4.08 13.85 5.53
N ASP A 39 2.80 13.54 5.33
CA ASP A 39 2.30 12.82 4.16
C ASP A 39 1.50 13.75 3.21
N ALA A 40 1.61 15.07 3.36
CA ALA A 40 0.94 16.03 2.47
C ALA A 40 1.49 15.97 1.03
N ILE A 41 2.77 15.64 0.88
CA ILE A 41 3.45 15.46 -0.39
C ILE A 41 3.99 14.03 -0.42
N ALA A 42 3.78 13.33 -1.54
CA ALA A 42 4.29 11.98 -1.73
C ALA A 42 5.00 11.82 -3.08
N LEU A 43 6.21 11.27 -3.05
CA LEU A 43 6.91 10.73 -4.22
C LEU A 43 6.55 9.25 -4.35
N ARG A 44 5.87 8.89 -5.45
CA ARG A 44 5.50 7.51 -5.74
C ARG A 44 6.33 6.95 -6.89
N VAL A 45 7.11 5.92 -6.61
CA VAL A 45 7.92 5.19 -7.59
C VAL A 45 7.25 3.86 -7.90
N VAL A 46 6.79 3.71 -9.15
CA VAL A 46 6.17 2.48 -9.66
C VAL A 46 7.14 1.79 -10.61
N ILE A 47 7.63 0.62 -10.22
CA ILE A 47 8.64 -0.12 -10.99
C ILE A 47 7.94 -1.17 -11.86
N LYS A 48 8.34 -1.24 -13.12
CA LYS A 48 7.96 -2.31 -14.04
C LYS A 48 9.11 -3.30 -14.16
N ALA A 49 8.98 -4.47 -13.54
CA ALA A 49 9.92 -5.56 -13.75
C ALA A 49 9.74 -6.10 -15.17
N ARG A 50 10.81 -6.12 -15.98
CA ARG A 50 10.79 -6.84 -17.26
C ARG A 50 10.63 -8.32 -16.93
N ARG A 51 9.55 -8.95 -17.44
CA ARG A 51 9.38 -10.39 -17.34
C ARG A 51 10.49 -11.06 -18.14
N LEU A 52 11.14 -12.07 -17.58
CA LEU A 52 11.93 -12.98 -18.39
C LEU A 52 10.97 -13.78 -19.31
N ASP A 53 11.50 -14.63 -20.18
CA ASP A 53 10.66 -15.44 -21.06
C ASP A 53 9.48 -16.05 -20.29
N LYS A 54 8.25 -15.78 -20.75
CA LYS A 54 7.00 -16.20 -20.07
C LYS A 54 6.97 -17.70 -19.84
N ALA A 55 7.60 -18.47 -20.73
CA ALA A 55 7.64 -19.93 -20.63
C ALA A 55 8.56 -20.43 -19.51
N LEU A 56 9.50 -19.61 -19.04
CA LEU A 56 10.52 -19.98 -18.07
C LEU A 56 10.27 -19.40 -16.68
N GLU A 57 9.33 -18.46 -16.56
CA GLU A 57 9.16 -17.68 -15.34
C GLU A 57 7.76 -17.81 -14.72
N ASP A 58 7.71 -18.54 -13.60
CA ASP A 58 6.51 -18.71 -12.80
C ASP A 58 6.17 -17.47 -11.96
N GLU A 59 4.90 -17.40 -11.54
CA GLU A 59 4.34 -16.29 -10.77
C GLU A 59 5.09 -15.95 -9.47
N PRO A 60 5.43 -16.93 -8.61
CA PRO A 60 6.26 -16.69 -7.43
C PRO A 60 7.62 -16.03 -7.74
N SER A 61 8.32 -16.48 -8.78
CA SER A 61 9.61 -15.90 -9.18
C SER A 61 9.48 -14.46 -9.67
N LEU A 62 8.40 -14.15 -10.40
CA LEU A 62 8.11 -12.78 -10.82
C LEU A 62 7.86 -11.88 -9.62
N ARG A 63 7.04 -12.33 -8.67
CA ARG A 63 6.75 -11.58 -7.44
C ARG A 63 8.00 -11.37 -6.59
N ALA A 64 8.86 -12.37 -6.48
CA ALA A 64 10.13 -12.27 -5.78
C ALA A 64 11.04 -11.21 -6.43
N ARG A 65 11.13 -11.20 -7.77
CA ARG A 65 11.92 -10.18 -8.48
C ARG A 65 11.34 -8.79 -8.35
N GLU A 66 10.02 -8.65 -8.47
CA GLU A 66 9.33 -7.37 -8.24
C GLU A 66 9.67 -6.81 -6.84
N ALA A 67 9.61 -7.66 -5.81
CA ALA A 67 9.96 -7.28 -4.45
C ALA A 67 11.43 -6.87 -4.32
N LEU A 68 12.36 -7.66 -4.86
CA LEU A 68 13.79 -7.37 -4.85
C LEU A 68 14.10 -6.03 -5.52
N LEU A 69 13.48 -5.73 -6.67
CA LEU A 69 13.64 -4.45 -7.35
C LEU A 69 13.11 -3.29 -6.51
N CYS A 70 11.97 -3.47 -5.83
CA CYS A 70 11.45 -2.46 -4.90
C CYS A 70 12.42 -2.19 -3.76
N TYR A 71 12.97 -3.22 -3.12
CA TYR A 71 13.98 -3.05 -2.05
C TYR A 71 15.25 -2.38 -2.54
N TYR A 72 15.73 -2.73 -3.74
CA TYR A 72 16.90 -2.11 -4.34
C TYR A 72 16.69 -0.61 -4.57
N VAL A 73 15.58 -0.24 -5.22
CA VAL A 73 15.25 1.18 -5.47
C VAL A 73 15.02 1.93 -4.16
N GLN A 74 14.33 1.32 -3.20
CA GLN A 74 14.11 1.88 -1.87
C GLN A 74 15.44 2.17 -1.15
N ARG A 75 16.44 1.29 -1.30
CA ARG A 75 17.77 1.52 -0.73
C ARG A 75 18.46 2.72 -1.36
N VAL A 76 18.46 2.81 -2.69
CA VAL A 76 19.02 3.95 -3.43
C VAL A 76 18.34 5.26 -3.02
N LEU A 77 17.02 5.26 -2.86
CA LEU A 77 16.26 6.43 -2.41
C LEU A 77 16.60 6.82 -0.97
N MET A 78 16.76 5.87 -0.06
CA MET A 78 17.18 6.13 1.32
C MET A 78 18.60 6.68 1.41
N ASP A 79 19.49 6.29 0.51
CA ASP A 79 20.85 6.83 0.46
C ASP A 79 20.84 8.29 -0.04
N MET A 80 19.92 8.67 -0.94
CA MET A 80 19.74 10.05 -1.42
C MET A 80 18.93 10.94 -0.45
N TRP A 81 17.89 10.36 0.16
CA TRP A 81 16.98 11.00 1.08
C TRP A 81 16.78 10.10 2.30
N PRO A 82 17.66 10.21 3.31
CA PRO A 82 17.58 9.40 4.51
C PRO A 82 16.24 9.56 5.21
N PRO A 83 15.71 8.48 5.84
CA PRO A 83 14.45 8.56 6.56
C PRO A 83 14.60 9.51 7.76
N SER A 84 13.70 10.50 7.84
CA SER A 84 13.66 11.45 8.96
C SER A 84 13.41 10.77 10.30
N ASN A 85 12.80 9.57 10.29
CA ASN A 85 12.63 8.72 11.46
C ASN A 85 12.65 7.23 11.05
N PRO A 86 13.62 6.42 11.55
CA PRO A 86 13.69 5.00 11.24
C PRO A 86 12.45 4.19 11.64
N SER A 87 11.75 4.57 12.73
CA SER A 87 10.56 3.84 13.19
C SER A 87 9.33 4.05 12.29
N ARG A 88 9.41 4.99 11.35
CA ARG A 88 8.35 5.30 10.38
C ARG A 88 8.55 4.62 9.03
N VAL A 89 9.61 3.84 8.87
CA VAL A 89 9.80 2.98 7.70
C VAL A 89 8.80 1.83 7.79
N LYS A 90 7.94 1.69 6.78
CA LYS A 90 6.92 0.64 6.73
C LYS A 90 7.19 -0.29 5.56
N ASP A 91 7.31 -1.56 5.86
CA ASP A 91 7.45 -2.63 4.87
C ASP A 91 6.12 -3.38 4.71
N TYR A 92 5.30 -2.92 3.77
CA TYR A 92 4.05 -3.61 3.41
C TYR A 92 4.25 -4.66 2.32
N ILE A 93 5.48 -4.89 1.84
CA ILE A 93 5.77 -6.02 0.94
C ILE A 93 5.90 -7.29 1.79
N ALA A 94 6.70 -7.23 2.86
CA ALA A 94 6.85 -8.32 3.82
C ALA A 94 5.61 -8.51 4.70
N ASN A 95 4.94 -7.41 5.08
CA ASN A 95 3.72 -7.45 5.89
C ASN A 95 2.55 -6.75 5.16
N PRO A 96 1.94 -7.39 4.15
CA PRO A 96 0.83 -6.81 3.40
C PRO A 96 -0.35 -6.45 4.30
N LYS A 97 -1.07 -5.38 3.94
CA LYS A 97 -2.33 -5.05 4.61
C LYS A 97 -3.42 -6.08 4.24
N PRO A 98 -4.48 -6.24 5.06
CA PRO A 98 -5.56 -7.19 4.77
C PRO A 98 -6.26 -6.98 3.42
N ASN A 99 -6.26 -5.76 2.89
CA ASN A 99 -6.82 -5.43 1.57
C ASN A 99 -5.88 -5.78 0.39
N GLY A 100 -4.76 -6.45 0.64
CA GLY A 100 -3.77 -6.80 -0.37
C GLY A 100 -2.82 -5.66 -0.76
N TYR A 101 -2.90 -4.50 -0.10
CA TYR A 101 -1.98 -3.39 -0.36
C TYR A 101 -0.54 -3.77 0.00
N GLN A 102 0.37 -3.53 -0.96
CA GLN A 102 1.81 -3.76 -0.83
C GLN A 102 2.57 -2.54 -1.36
N SER A 103 3.55 -2.04 -0.59
CA SER A 103 4.47 -0.97 -0.95
C SER A 103 5.50 -0.79 0.18
N LEU A 104 6.66 -0.21 -0.12
CA LEU A 104 7.63 0.27 0.85
C LEU A 104 7.41 1.76 1.08
N HIS A 105 7.37 2.19 2.34
CA HIS A 105 7.16 3.60 2.70
C HIS A 105 8.25 4.08 3.64
N HIS A 106 8.69 5.32 3.46
CA HIS A 106 9.42 6.08 4.48
C HIS A 106 9.15 7.58 4.31
N THR A 107 9.30 8.33 5.39
CA THR A 107 9.25 9.79 5.35
C THR A 107 10.67 10.33 5.26
N ALA A 108 10.91 11.20 4.30
CA ALA A 108 12.14 11.97 4.18
C ALA A 108 11.83 13.47 4.27
N ALA A 109 12.87 14.30 4.28
CA ALA A 109 12.70 15.75 4.26
C ALA A 109 13.75 16.41 3.36
N VAL A 110 13.35 17.50 2.72
CA VAL A 110 14.26 18.38 1.98
C VAL A 110 14.25 19.77 2.61
N SER A 111 15.42 20.40 2.67
CA SER A 111 15.50 21.81 3.08
C SER A 111 15.44 22.71 1.85
N ARG A 112 14.51 23.66 1.84
CA ARG A 112 14.37 24.65 0.78
C ARG A 112 13.95 25.99 1.38
N TRP A 113 14.63 27.06 0.99
CA TRP A 113 14.37 28.42 1.49
C TRP A 113 14.45 28.58 3.02
N GLY A 114 15.29 27.77 3.69
CA GLY A 114 15.43 27.79 5.15
C GLY A 114 14.35 27.00 5.90
N GLU A 115 13.39 26.41 5.18
CA GLU A 115 12.33 25.58 5.75
C GLU A 115 12.58 24.09 5.46
N ILE A 116 12.09 23.23 6.34
CA ILE A 116 12.14 21.77 6.19
C ILE A 116 10.79 21.29 5.68
N TRP A 117 10.81 20.64 4.52
CA TRP A 117 9.62 20.12 3.86
C TRP A 117 9.62 18.60 3.94
N PRO A 118 8.77 17.98 4.79
CA PRO A 118 8.64 16.54 4.83
C PRO A 118 7.88 16.05 3.60
N PHE A 119 8.22 14.86 3.14
CA PHE A 119 7.48 14.15 2.10
C PHE A 119 7.57 12.64 2.32
N GLU A 120 6.52 11.94 1.92
CA GLU A 120 6.50 10.49 1.94
C GLU A 120 7.07 9.93 0.64
N VAL A 121 7.90 8.91 0.72
CA VAL A 121 8.36 8.15 -0.45
C VAL A 121 7.71 6.78 -0.41
N GLN A 122 7.09 6.40 -1.52
CA GLN A 122 6.39 5.13 -1.70
C GLN A 122 7.00 4.37 -2.89
N VAL A 123 7.48 3.15 -2.68
CA VAL A 123 8.04 2.30 -3.74
C VAL A 123 7.18 1.04 -3.87
N ARG A 124 6.77 0.70 -5.10
CA ARG A 124 5.97 -0.50 -5.38
C ARG A 124 6.11 -0.96 -6.82
N SER A 125 5.75 -2.21 -7.11
CA SER A 125 5.68 -2.71 -8.49
C SER A 125 4.40 -2.24 -9.21
N GLU A 126 4.38 -2.36 -10.54
CA GLU A 126 3.20 -2.08 -11.36
C GLU A 126 1.99 -2.95 -10.93
N ARG A 127 2.22 -4.22 -10.60
CA ARG A 127 1.19 -5.12 -10.08
C ARG A 127 0.65 -4.65 -8.73
N MET A 128 1.55 -4.28 -7.80
CA MET A 128 1.17 -3.74 -6.50
C MET A 128 0.40 -2.42 -6.63
N HIS A 129 0.78 -1.58 -7.59
CA HIS A 129 0.07 -0.34 -7.90
C HIS A 129 -1.36 -0.60 -8.39
N ARG A 130 -1.58 -1.55 -9.30
CA ARG A 130 -2.93 -1.91 -9.76
C ARG A 130 -3.83 -2.36 -8.61
N ILE A 131 -3.31 -3.19 -7.70
CA ILE A 131 -4.06 -3.62 -6.51
C ILE A 131 -4.38 -2.44 -5.58
N ALA A 132 -3.44 -1.49 -5.43
CA ALA A 132 -3.64 -0.32 -4.58
C ALA A 132 -4.72 0.64 -5.11
N GLU A 133 -4.89 0.78 -6.43
CA GLU A 133 -5.87 1.69 -7.03
C GLU A 133 -7.25 1.04 -7.19
N TYR A 134 -7.31 -0.24 -7.58
CA TYR A 134 -8.56 -0.91 -7.98
C TYR A 134 -8.99 -2.05 -7.05
N GLY A 135 -8.21 -2.36 -6.02
CA GLY A 135 -8.51 -3.42 -5.07
C GLY A 135 -8.61 -4.81 -5.71
N VAL A 136 -9.55 -5.62 -5.22
CA VAL A 136 -9.75 -7.02 -5.65
C VAL A 136 -10.12 -7.12 -7.15
N ALA A 137 -10.72 -6.08 -7.73
CA ALA A 137 -11.07 -6.07 -9.16
C ALA A 137 -9.82 -6.18 -10.06
N ALA A 138 -8.73 -5.49 -9.72
CA ALA A 138 -7.46 -5.61 -10.46
C ALA A 138 -6.81 -7.00 -10.37
N HIS A 139 -7.13 -7.78 -9.34
CA HIS A 139 -6.63 -9.14 -9.20
C HIS A 139 -7.28 -10.09 -10.22
N TRP A 140 -8.48 -9.79 -10.72
CA TRP A 140 -9.14 -10.56 -11.78
C TRP A 140 -8.55 -10.28 -13.17
N ASP A 141 -8.28 -9.02 -13.49
CA ASP A 141 -7.66 -8.65 -14.78
C ASP A 141 -6.25 -9.24 -14.96
N TYR A 142 -5.49 -9.38 -13.87
CA TYR A 142 -4.19 -10.06 -13.91
C TYR A 142 -4.31 -11.54 -14.30
N LYS A 143 -5.39 -12.21 -13.89
CA LYS A 143 -5.67 -13.60 -14.30
C LYS A 143 -6.24 -13.68 -15.72
N LEU A 144 -6.92 -12.64 -16.18
CA LEU A 144 -7.52 -12.56 -17.52
C LEU A 144 -6.51 -12.17 -18.60
N GLY A 145 -5.38 -11.56 -18.25
CA GLY A 145 -4.28 -11.27 -19.19
C GLY A 145 -3.59 -12.49 -19.81
N ASP A 146 -3.93 -13.72 -19.36
CA ASP A 146 -3.44 -14.99 -19.92
C ASP A 146 -4.60 -15.89 -20.42
N GLY A 147 -5.80 -15.34 -20.67
CA GLY A 147 -6.90 -16.05 -21.34
C GLY A 147 -7.30 -15.37 -22.65
N PRO A 148 -7.72 -16.13 -23.71
CA PRO A 148 -8.31 -15.50 -24.88
C PRO A 148 -9.49 -14.62 -24.45
N PRO A 149 -9.74 -13.50 -25.14
CA PRO A 149 -10.85 -12.62 -24.81
C PRO A 149 -12.13 -13.46 -24.70
N PRO A 150 -13.00 -13.18 -23.71
CA PRO A 150 -14.27 -13.89 -23.61
C PRO A 150 -14.95 -13.81 -24.98
N PRO A 151 -15.47 -14.94 -25.53
CA PRO A 151 -16.13 -14.91 -26.81
C PRO A 151 -17.20 -13.82 -26.74
N ALA A 152 -17.13 -12.89 -27.69
CA ALA A 152 -18.07 -11.79 -27.80
C ALA A 152 -19.47 -12.37 -27.59
N ALA A 153 -20.18 -11.87 -26.57
CA ALA A 153 -21.51 -12.35 -26.22
C ALA A 153 -22.32 -12.43 -27.50
N GLY A 154 -22.62 -13.66 -27.91
CA GLY A 154 -23.36 -13.92 -29.12
C GLY A 154 -24.64 -13.11 -29.07
N THR A 155 -24.87 -12.33 -30.12
CA THR A 155 -26.19 -11.83 -30.47
C THR A 155 -27.09 -13.05 -30.67
N GLY A 156 -27.73 -13.50 -29.59
CA GLY A 156 -28.83 -14.43 -29.63
C GLY A 156 -30.02 -13.70 -30.22
N GLY A 157 -30.36 -14.04 -31.46
CA GLY A 157 -31.58 -13.58 -32.10
C GLY A 157 -32.82 -14.22 -31.47
N ALA A 158 -33.90 -13.46 -31.50
CA ALA A 158 -35.25 -13.91 -31.82
C ALA A 158 -35.94 -12.76 -32.56
#